data_AF-A0A6G1R9M0-F1
#
_entry.id   AF-A0A6G1R9M0-F1
#
_cell.length_a   1.000
_cell.length_b   1.000
_cell.length_c   1.000
_cell.angle_alpha   90.00
_cell.angle_beta   90.00
_cell.angle_gamma   90.00
#
_symmetry.space_group_name_H-M   'P 1'
#
loop_
_entity.id
_entity.type
_entity.pdbx_description
1 polymer ?
#
loop_
_entity_poly.entity_id
_entity_poly.type
_entity_poly.pdbx_seq_one_letter_code
_entity_poly.pdbx_strand_id
1 'polypeptide(L)'
;FTLIQGPPGTGKTVVGTHIVYWFHKLNEVSKENSFEKEQMPSSEEEKLKGRKCILYCGPSNKSVDVVAEMLMKMSLKSLRVYGEAIETMEYPYPGSNRHLYRKALRDAKPKRELSEIILHHRIRRPPNPHCHEICNFDTRVKKGEQITEEEIKKYKGHLAAARTYELIRHDVILCTCSAAAANSLEQLNVKQIIIDECSMSSEPETLIPLVSHRHAEKVVLLG
;
A
#
# COMPACT_ATOMS: atom_id res chain seq x y z
N PHE A 1 -0.07 -8.64 21.19
CA PHE A 1 0.92 -7.90 20.37
C PHE A 1 2.32 -8.31 20.80
N THR A 2 3.33 -8.05 19.97
CA THR A 2 4.75 -8.33 20.25
C THR A 2 5.54 -7.05 20.06
N LEU A 3 6.44 -6.74 20.99
CA LEU A 3 7.38 -5.62 20.89
C LEU A 3 8.80 -6.18 20.73
N ILE A 4 9.53 -5.68 19.74
CA ILE A 4 10.93 -6.02 19.49
C ILE A 4 11.74 -4.73 19.62
N GLN A 5 12.63 -4.70 20.60
CA GLN A 5 13.46 -3.54 20.90
C GLN A 5 14.94 -3.83 20.64
N GLY A 6 15.67 -2.83 20.17
CA GLY A 6 17.11 -2.93 20.00
C GLY A 6 17.77 -1.58 19.70
N PRO A 7 19.05 -1.38 20.07
CA PRO A 7 19.81 -0.19 19.67
C PRO A 7 19.86 0.05 18.14
N PRO A 8 20.25 1.25 17.68
CA PRO A 8 20.53 1.49 16.27
C PRO A 8 21.56 0.49 15.72
N GLY A 9 21.37 0.02 14.49
CA GLY A 9 22.28 -0.92 13.83
C GLY A 9 22.13 -2.40 14.22
N THR A 10 21.21 -2.75 15.11
CA THR A 10 20.96 -4.16 15.52
C THR A 10 20.11 -4.98 14.55
N GLY A 11 19.78 -4.43 13.38
CA GLY A 11 19.07 -5.17 12.33
C GLY A 11 17.56 -5.33 12.56
N LYS A 12 16.91 -4.52 13.40
CA LYS A 12 15.46 -4.57 13.66
C LYS A 12 14.62 -4.58 12.38
N THR A 13 14.90 -3.69 11.44
CA THR A 13 14.20 -3.63 10.14
C THR A 13 14.39 -4.91 9.33
N VAL A 14 15.58 -5.53 9.36
CA VAL A 14 15.83 -6.83 8.73
C VAL A 14 15.00 -7.92 9.41
N VAL A 15 14.93 -7.93 10.74
CA VAL A 15 14.03 -8.84 11.46
C VAL A 15 12.58 -8.60 11.04
N GLY A 16 12.15 -7.36 10.90
CA GLY A 16 10.82 -6.96 10.41
C GLY A 16 10.50 -7.56 9.04
N THR A 17 11.41 -7.47 8.07
CA THR A 17 11.20 -8.06 6.73
C THR A 17 11.14 -9.59 6.76
N HIS A 18 11.94 -10.24 7.60
CA HIS A 18 11.84 -11.69 7.81
C HIS A 18 10.52 -12.09 8.48
N ILE A 19 10.00 -11.29 9.41
CA ILE A 19 8.67 -11.53 10.00
C ILE A 19 7.58 -11.43 8.93
N VAL A 20 7.65 -10.45 8.02
CA VAL A 20 6.73 -10.37 6.87
C VAL A 20 6.77 -11.66 6.05
N TYR A 21 7.98 -12.15 5.73
CA TYR A 21 8.15 -13.40 4.98
C TYR A 21 7.48 -14.59 5.67
N TRP A 22 7.67 -14.75 6.98
CA TRP A 22 7.05 -15.85 7.74
C TRP A 22 5.55 -15.69 7.89
N PHE A 23 5.03 -14.47 8.06
CA PHE A 23 3.59 -14.23 8.01
C PHE A 23 3.00 -14.56 6.64
N HIS A 24 3.71 -14.26 5.56
CA HIS A 24 3.28 -14.61 4.22
C HIS A 24 3.17 -16.14 4.07
N LYS A 25 4.20 -16.89 4.50
CA LYS A 25 4.19 -18.35 4.49
C LYS A 25 3.07 -18.94 5.35
N LEU A 26 2.82 -18.38 6.54
CA LEU A 26 1.73 -18.79 7.42
C LEU A 26 0.35 -18.56 6.77
N ASN A 27 0.21 -17.46 6.03
CA ASN A 27 -1.01 -17.17 5.28
C ASN A 27 -1.19 -18.09 4.07
N GLU A 28 -0.11 -18.56 3.42
CA GLU A 28 -0.17 -19.57 2.35
C GLU A 28 -0.65 -20.93 2.88
N VAL A 29 -0.04 -21.45 3.96
CA VAL A 29 -0.44 -22.72 4.59
C VAL A 29 -1.90 -22.67 5.06
N SER A 30 -2.33 -21.53 5.61
CA SER A 30 -3.74 -21.35 6.01
C SER A 30 -4.71 -21.44 4.83
N LYS A 31 -4.30 -21.01 3.62
CA LYS A 31 -5.13 -21.06 2.41
C LYS A 31 -5.27 -22.50 1.94
N GLU A 32 -4.18 -23.24 1.86
CA GLU A 32 -4.17 -24.66 1.44
C GLU A 32 -5.13 -25.48 2.30
N ASN A 33 -5.05 -25.35 3.62
CA ASN A 33 -5.93 -26.05 4.56
C ASN A 33 -7.42 -25.64 4.45
N SER A 34 -7.73 -24.43 3.97
CA SER A 34 -9.12 -24.00 3.73
C SER A 34 -9.67 -24.51 2.39
N PHE A 35 -8.84 -24.62 1.35
CA PHE A 35 -9.24 -25.17 0.06
C PHE A 35 -9.59 -26.66 0.12
N GLU A 36 -8.98 -27.42 1.03
CA GLU A 36 -9.37 -28.82 1.28
C GLU A 36 -10.78 -28.96 1.88
N LYS A 37 -11.34 -27.89 2.47
CA LYS A 37 -12.66 -27.90 3.13
C LYS A 37 -13.78 -27.26 2.30
N GLU A 38 -13.47 -26.40 1.32
CA GLU A 38 -14.46 -25.70 0.49
C GLU A 38 -14.54 -26.31 -0.93
N GLN A 39 -15.44 -27.28 -1.12
CA GLN A 39 -15.75 -27.87 -2.44
C GLN A 39 -16.76 -27.06 -3.28
N MET A 40 -16.94 -25.75 -3.03
CA MET A 40 -17.92 -24.90 -3.74
C MET A 40 -17.22 -23.88 -4.67
N PRO A 41 -17.74 -23.62 -5.88
CA PRO A 41 -17.14 -22.66 -6.80
C PRO A 41 -17.49 -21.23 -6.37
N SER A 42 -16.68 -20.62 -5.49
CA SER A 42 -16.71 -19.17 -5.28
C SER A 42 -16.00 -18.44 -6.43
N SER A 43 -16.53 -17.29 -6.81
CA SER A 43 -15.97 -16.46 -7.89
C SER A 43 -14.52 -16.07 -7.59
N GLU A 44 -13.66 -15.91 -8.61
CA GLU A 44 -12.25 -15.54 -8.40
C GLU A 44 -12.10 -14.24 -7.60
N GLU A 45 -13.03 -13.30 -7.77
CA GLU A 45 -13.07 -12.04 -7.03
C GLU A 45 -13.38 -12.22 -5.53
N GLU A 46 -14.26 -13.15 -5.17
CA GLU A 46 -14.56 -13.46 -3.76
C GLU A 46 -13.38 -14.17 -3.08
N LYS A 47 -12.73 -15.10 -3.77
CA LYS A 47 -11.50 -15.76 -3.28
C LYS A 47 -10.38 -14.76 -3.03
N LEU A 48 -10.26 -13.77 -3.90
CA LEU A 48 -9.28 -12.71 -3.81
C LEU A 48 -9.60 -11.72 -2.66
N LYS A 49 -10.87 -11.37 -2.43
CA LYS A 49 -11.29 -10.54 -1.29
C LYS A 49 -11.10 -11.21 0.08
N GLY A 50 -11.21 -12.53 0.16
CA GLY A 50 -10.95 -13.29 1.39
C GLY A 50 -9.47 -13.42 1.76
N ARG A 51 -8.55 -13.07 0.85
CA ARG A 51 -7.11 -13.27 1.02
C ARG A 51 -6.57 -12.48 2.20
N LYS A 52 -5.92 -13.17 3.15
CA LYS A 52 -5.23 -12.53 4.28
C LYS A 52 -4.12 -11.62 3.77
N CYS A 53 -4.12 -10.38 4.23
CA CYS A 53 -3.15 -9.34 3.87
C CYS A 53 -2.26 -9.00 5.08
N ILE A 54 -0.99 -8.68 4.81
CA ILE A 54 -0.03 -8.16 5.79
C ILE A 54 0.15 -6.67 5.54
N LEU A 55 0.01 -5.86 6.58
CA LEU A 55 0.27 -4.44 6.53
C LEU A 55 1.58 -4.13 7.23
N TYR A 56 2.49 -3.44 6.55
CA TYR A 56 3.73 -2.95 7.11
C TYR A 56 3.73 -1.42 7.08
N CYS A 57 3.84 -0.83 8.25
CA CYS A 57 3.82 0.60 8.48
C CYS A 57 5.16 1.12 8.99
N GLY A 58 5.47 2.37 8.69
CA GLY A 58 6.57 3.11 9.31
C GLY A 58 6.23 4.59 9.47
N PRO A 59 7.03 5.35 10.24
CA PRO A 59 6.77 6.76 10.54
C PRO A 59 6.93 7.67 9.31
N SER A 60 7.77 7.29 8.35
CA SER A 60 8.12 8.15 7.22
C SER A 60 8.22 7.38 5.90
N ASN A 61 8.01 8.07 4.77
CA ASN A 61 8.17 7.44 3.46
C ASN A 61 9.57 6.84 3.28
N LYS A 62 10.62 7.53 3.74
CA LYS A 62 12.00 7.05 3.65
C LYS A 62 12.23 5.74 4.40
N SER A 63 11.66 5.61 5.61
CA SER A 63 11.75 4.37 6.40
C SER A 63 11.07 3.18 5.68
N VAL A 64 9.86 3.40 5.16
CA VAL A 64 9.09 2.36 4.46
C VAL A 64 9.74 1.98 3.12
N ASP A 65 10.38 2.93 2.44
CA ASP A 65 11.05 2.69 1.16
C ASP A 65 12.30 1.78 1.31
N VAL A 66 13.01 1.84 2.44
CA VAL A 66 14.10 0.89 2.74
C VAL A 66 13.57 -0.54 2.85
N VAL A 67 12.43 -0.71 3.52
CA VAL A 67 11.77 -2.02 3.67
C VAL A 67 11.25 -2.53 2.33
N ALA A 68 10.69 -1.62 1.52
CA ALA A 68 10.22 -1.93 0.17
C ALA A 68 11.33 -2.53 -0.69
N GLU A 69 12.53 -1.94 -0.68
CA GLU A 69 13.70 -2.45 -1.40
C GLU A 69 14.13 -3.84 -0.91
N MET A 70 14.09 -4.08 0.41
CA MET A 70 14.41 -5.38 0.99
C MET A 70 13.40 -6.46 0.57
N LEU A 71 12.09 -6.15 0.61
CA LEU A 71 11.04 -7.10 0.26
C LEU A 71 11.00 -7.42 -1.24
N MET A 72 11.37 -6.47 -2.11
CA MET A 72 11.51 -6.74 -3.54
C MET A 72 12.53 -7.86 -3.82
N LYS A 73 13.62 -7.94 -3.04
CA LYS A 73 14.63 -9.01 -3.16
C LYS A 73 14.13 -10.37 -2.68
N MET A 74 13.08 -10.41 -1.86
CA MET A 74 12.52 -11.64 -1.28
C MET A 74 11.40 -12.25 -2.15
N SER A 75 11.16 -11.73 -3.35
CA SER A 75 10.13 -12.22 -4.31
C SER A 75 8.70 -12.25 -3.74
N LEU A 76 8.40 -11.39 -2.79
CA LEU A 76 7.04 -11.24 -2.24
C LEU A 76 6.26 -10.23 -3.08
N LYS A 77 4.95 -10.48 -3.27
CA LYS A 77 4.04 -9.53 -3.93
C LYS A 77 3.71 -8.37 -2.99
N SER A 78 4.64 -7.43 -2.86
CA SER A 78 4.49 -6.23 -2.05
C SER A 78 4.02 -5.04 -2.89
N LEU A 79 3.22 -4.16 -2.27
CA LEU A 79 2.71 -2.95 -2.90
C LEU A 79 2.95 -1.74 -1.99
N ARG A 80 3.62 -0.72 -2.52
CA ARG A 80 3.94 0.53 -1.84
C ARG A 80 2.86 1.58 -2.08
N VAL A 81 2.19 2.01 -1.02
CA VAL A 81 1.09 2.99 -1.04
C VAL A 81 1.53 4.30 -0.42
N TYR A 82 1.75 5.32 -1.25
CA TYR A 82 2.04 6.69 -0.81
C TYR A 82 0.74 7.48 -0.53
N GLY A 83 0.85 8.56 0.24
CA GLY A 83 -0.25 9.50 0.43
C GLY A 83 -0.57 10.30 -0.85
N GLU A 84 -1.81 10.79 -0.95
CA GLU A 84 -2.35 11.50 -2.12
C GLU A 84 -1.47 12.70 -2.57
N ALA A 85 -0.82 13.38 -1.62
CA ALA A 85 0.06 14.50 -1.91
C ALA A 85 1.26 14.11 -2.79
N ILE A 86 1.83 12.92 -2.58
CA ILE A 86 2.96 12.42 -3.36
C ILE A 86 2.49 11.97 -4.74
N GLU A 87 1.34 11.28 -4.83
CA GLU A 87 0.76 10.91 -6.13
C GLU A 87 0.47 12.16 -6.98
N THR A 88 -0.12 13.19 -6.38
CA THR A 88 -0.45 14.45 -7.08
C THR A 88 0.79 15.19 -7.60
N MET A 89 1.97 14.97 -7.00
CA MET A 89 3.21 15.58 -7.50
C MET A 89 3.66 14.97 -8.83
N GLU A 90 3.38 13.69 -9.06
CA GLU A 90 3.73 13.00 -10.32
C GLU A 90 2.58 13.00 -11.32
N TYR A 91 1.35 12.96 -10.82
CA TYR A 91 0.10 12.88 -11.57
C TYR A 91 -0.85 13.98 -11.07
N PRO A 92 -0.67 15.24 -11.52
CA PRO A 92 -1.45 16.37 -11.03
C PRO A 92 -2.93 16.21 -11.37
N TYR A 93 -3.80 16.64 -10.45
CA TYR A 93 -5.25 16.58 -10.62
C TYR A 93 -5.80 17.88 -11.21
N PRO A 94 -6.67 17.85 -12.23
CA PRO A 94 -7.25 19.05 -12.83
C PRO A 94 -8.12 19.81 -11.82
N GLY A 95 -7.93 21.14 -11.72
CA GLY A 95 -8.65 22.01 -10.79
C GLY A 95 -8.17 21.96 -9.33
N SER A 96 -7.20 21.11 -9.00
CA SER A 96 -6.63 21.07 -7.65
C SER A 96 -5.48 22.08 -7.54
N ASN A 97 -5.77 23.27 -7.01
CA ASN A 97 -4.77 24.28 -6.65
C ASN A 97 -4.04 23.92 -5.34
N ARG A 98 -3.69 22.65 -5.15
CA ARG A 98 -2.75 22.22 -4.10
C ARG A 98 -1.32 22.57 -4.53
N HIS A 99 -1.07 23.87 -4.73
CA HIS A 99 0.26 24.49 -4.84
C HIS A 99 1.02 24.49 -3.49
N LEU A 100 0.44 23.87 -2.47
CA LEU A 100 0.99 23.80 -1.14
C LEU A 100 2.17 22.82 -1.13
N TYR A 101 3.38 23.40 -1.03
CA TYR A 101 4.62 22.76 -0.62
C TYR A 101 5.35 21.81 -1.61
N ARG A 102 5.42 22.17 -2.90
CA ARG A 102 6.40 21.54 -3.83
C ARG A 102 7.86 21.59 -3.33
N LYS A 103 8.20 22.54 -2.45
CA LYS A 103 9.58 22.72 -1.94
C LYS A 103 9.89 21.80 -0.75
N ALA A 104 8.94 21.58 0.17
CA ALA A 104 9.14 20.69 1.33
C ALA A 104 9.06 19.21 0.96
N LEU A 105 8.37 18.87 -0.13
CA LEU A 105 8.22 17.50 -0.61
C LEU A 105 9.28 17.08 -1.65
N ARG A 106 10.29 17.91 -1.95
CA ARG A 106 11.35 17.53 -2.93
C ARG A 106 12.10 16.27 -2.51
N ASP A 107 12.35 16.12 -1.22
CA ASP A 107 13.02 14.95 -0.63
C ASP A 107 12.06 13.77 -0.39
N ALA A 108 10.76 13.95 -0.67
CA ALA A 108 9.72 12.93 -0.55
C ALA A 108 9.40 12.25 -1.89
N LYS A 109 10.17 12.51 -2.95
CA LYS A 109 10.00 11.84 -4.23
C LYS A 109 10.25 10.33 -4.07
N PRO A 110 9.37 9.47 -4.60
CA PRO A 110 9.59 8.05 -4.62
C PRO A 110 10.89 7.68 -5.34
N LYS A 111 11.56 6.64 -4.84
CA LYS A 111 12.72 6.04 -5.48
C LYS A 111 12.32 5.37 -6.80
N ARG A 112 13.13 5.53 -7.85
CA ARG A 112 12.82 4.99 -9.19
C ARG A 112 12.84 3.47 -9.22
N GLU A 113 13.71 2.88 -8.41
CA GLU A 113 13.89 1.46 -8.20
C GLU A 113 12.60 0.80 -7.70
N LEU A 114 11.77 1.55 -6.97
CA LEU A 114 10.51 1.07 -6.43
C LEU A 114 9.34 1.17 -7.41
N SER A 115 9.52 1.77 -8.59
CA SER A 115 8.39 2.09 -9.51
C SER A 115 7.53 0.89 -9.91
N GLU A 116 8.08 -0.32 -9.83
CA GLU A 116 7.38 -1.56 -10.11
C GLU A 116 6.38 -1.97 -9.04
N ILE A 117 6.53 -1.50 -7.80
CA ILE A 117 5.65 -1.85 -6.67
C ILE A 117 4.84 -0.66 -6.14
N ILE A 118 5.05 0.54 -6.69
CA ILE A 118 4.31 1.74 -6.28
C ILE A 118 2.89 1.70 -6.81
N LEU A 119 1.88 1.81 -5.94
CA LEU A 119 0.46 1.70 -6.30
C LEU A 119 0.07 2.63 -7.45
N HIS A 120 0.40 3.91 -7.34
CA HIS A 120 0.00 4.88 -8.36
C HIS A 120 0.75 4.69 -9.69
N HIS A 121 1.89 3.98 -9.72
CA HIS A 121 2.53 3.53 -10.96
C HIS A 121 1.89 2.25 -11.49
N ARG A 122 1.60 1.29 -10.60
CA ARG A 122 0.99 -0.01 -10.92
C ARG A 122 -0.35 0.13 -11.63
N ILE A 123 -1.24 1.01 -11.15
CA ILE A 123 -2.56 1.22 -11.76
C ILE A 123 -2.49 1.79 -13.19
N ARG A 124 -1.33 2.34 -13.59
CA ARG A 124 -1.04 2.92 -14.91
C ARG A 124 -0.25 1.97 -15.82
N ARG A 125 -0.03 0.72 -15.40
CA ARG A 125 0.70 -0.30 -16.17
C ARG A 125 -0.17 -1.55 -16.36
N PRO A 126 0.03 -2.32 -17.44
CA PRO A 126 -0.54 -3.65 -17.57
C PRO A 126 -0.08 -4.57 -16.41
N PRO A 127 -0.90 -5.56 -15.99
CA PRO A 127 -2.15 -6.04 -16.58
C PRO A 127 -3.42 -5.39 -15.96
N ASN A 128 -3.34 -4.16 -15.47
CA ASN A 128 -4.51 -3.47 -14.92
C ASN A 128 -5.49 -3.09 -16.05
N PRO A 129 -6.77 -3.49 -15.99
CA PRO A 129 -7.72 -3.23 -17.08
C PRO A 129 -8.02 -1.74 -17.28
N HIS A 130 -7.85 -0.91 -16.26
CA HIS A 130 -8.15 0.52 -16.30
C HIS A 130 -6.92 1.39 -16.64
N CYS A 131 -5.76 0.78 -16.91
CA CYS A 131 -4.54 1.55 -17.10
C CYS A 131 -4.61 2.48 -18.32
N HIS A 132 -5.30 2.05 -19.38
CA HIS A 132 -5.43 2.82 -20.62
C HIS A 132 -6.23 4.10 -20.41
N GLU A 133 -7.39 4.00 -19.75
CA GLU A 133 -8.26 5.14 -19.46
C GLU A 133 -7.56 6.14 -18.53
N ILE A 134 -6.86 5.65 -17.49
CA ILE A 134 -6.11 6.49 -16.56
C ILE A 134 -4.97 7.22 -17.29
N CYS A 135 -4.16 6.51 -18.08
CA CYS A 135 -3.06 7.12 -18.83
C CYS A 135 -3.54 8.11 -19.89
N ASN A 136 -4.65 7.83 -20.56
CA ASN A 136 -5.27 8.76 -21.50
C ASN A 136 -5.71 10.04 -20.79
N PHE A 137 -6.37 9.92 -19.64
CA PHE A 137 -6.77 11.07 -18.83
C PHE A 137 -5.56 11.88 -18.36
N ASP A 138 -4.53 11.23 -17.80
CA ASP A 138 -3.30 11.90 -17.35
C ASP A 138 -2.61 12.67 -18.50
N THR A 139 -2.64 12.11 -19.71
CA THR A 139 -2.07 12.75 -20.91
C THR A 139 -2.83 14.01 -21.28
N ARG A 140 -4.17 13.98 -21.22
CA ARG A 140 -5.03 15.14 -21.47
C ARG A 140 -4.84 16.24 -20.43
N VAL A 141 -4.72 15.87 -19.14
CA VAL A 141 -4.40 16.80 -18.05
C VAL A 141 -3.04 17.47 -18.29
N LYS A 142 -2.01 16.70 -18.66
CA LYS A 142 -0.67 17.24 -18.95
C LYS A 142 -0.64 18.19 -20.14
N LYS A 143 -1.52 17.99 -21.13
CA LYS A 143 -1.69 18.89 -22.28
C LYS A 143 -2.45 20.18 -21.93
N GLY A 144 -3.06 20.26 -20.74
CA GLY A 144 -3.87 21.42 -20.33
C GLY A 144 -5.22 21.48 -21.02
N GLU A 145 -5.76 20.34 -21.47
CA GLU A 145 -7.10 20.27 -22.04
C GLU A 145 -8.15 20.62 -20.99
N GLN A 146 -9.28 21.22 -21.42
CA GLN A 146 -10.42 21.40 -20.53
C GLN A 146 -11.08 20.05 -20.27
N ILE A 147 -11.27 19.74 -19.00
CA ILE A 147 -11.83 18.48 -18.53
C ILE A 147 -13.11 18.81 -17.76
N THR A 148 -14.20 18.14 -18.11
CA THR A 148 -15.50 18.40 -17.47
C THR A 148 -15.60 17.70 -16.11
N GLU A 149 -16.57 18.13 -15.28
CA GLU A 149 -16.82 17.49 -13.99
C GLU A 149 -17.27 16.03 -14.13
N GLU A 150 -18.01 15.69 -15.19
CA GLU A 150 -18.41 14.32 -15.48
C GLU A 150 -17.20 13.43 -15.83
N GLU A 151 -16.25 13.95 -16.58
CA GLU A 151 -14.99 13.25 -16.90
C GLU A 151 -14.15 13.02 -15.65
N ILE A 152 -14.07 14.03 -14.77
CA ILE A 152 -13.43 13.94 -13.44
C ILE A 152 -14.08 12.83 -12.60
N LYS A 153 -15.42 12.76 -12.60
CA LYS A 153 -16.16 11.72 -11.87
C LYS A 153 -15.88 10.33 -12.43
N LYS A 154 -15.88 10.17 -13.76
CA LYS A 154 -15.53 8.90 -14.42
C LYS A 154 -14.09 8.49 -14.09
N TYR A 155 -13.14 9.42 -14.16
CA TYR A 155 -11.73 9.19 -13.81
C TYR A 155 -11.56 8.73 -12.36
N LYS A 156 -12.23 9.36 -11.41
CA LYS A 156 -12.25 8.91 -10.00
C LYS A 156 -12.78 7.49 -9.86
N GLY A 157 -13.82 7.13 -10.62
CA GLY A 157 -14.34 5.75 -10.68
C GLY A 157 -13.29 4.76 -11.17
N HIS A 158 -12.62 5.07 -12.28
CA HIS A 158 -11.54 4.24 -12.83
C HIS A 158 -10.36 4.11 -11.85
N LEU A 159 -9.93 5.20 -11.21
CA LEU A 159 -8.87 5.16 -10.19
C LEU A 159 -9.25 4.27 -9.01
N ALA A 160 -10.48 4.37 -8.51
CA ALA A 160 -10.95 3.54 -7.40
C ALA A 160 -10.93 2.05 -7.80
N ALA A 161 -11.49 1.71 -8.95
CA ALA A 161 -11.50 0.33 -9.46
C ALA A 161 -10.09 -0.21 -9.71
N ALA A 162 -9.21 0.59 -10.31
CA ALA A 162 -7.82 0.21 -10.58
C ALA A 162 -7.03 -0.02 -9.29
N ARG A 163 -7.21 0.84 -8.26
CA ARG A 163 -6.58 0.67 -6.95
C ARG A 163 -7.05 -0.61 -6.27
N THR A 164 -8.36 -0.85 -6.26
CA THR A 164 -8.94 -2.08 -5.71
C THR A 164 -8.38 -3.32 -6.42
N TYR A 165 -8.26 -3.29 -7.75
CA TYR A 165 -7.68 -4.39 -8.53
C TYR A 165 -6.23 -4.72 -8.13
N GLU A 166 -5.36 -3.71 -7.97
CA GLU A 166 -3.99 -3.96 -7.51
C GLU A 166 -3.96 -4.41 -6.04
N LEU A 167 -4.65 -3.69 -5.15
CA LEU A 167 -4.58 -3.93 -3.70
C LEU A 167 -4.97 -5.36 -3.32
N ILE A 168 -6.01 -5.91 -3.94
CA ILE A 168 -6.51 -7.26 -3.67
C ILE A 168 -5.53 -8.36 -4.13
N ARG A 169 -4.68 -8.07 -5.12
CA ARG A 169 -3.74 -9.05 -5.72
C ARG A 169 -2.38 -9.12 -5.01
N HIS A 170 -2.12 -8.20 -4.09
CA HIS A 170 -0.87 -8.14 -3.33
C HIS A 170 -1.05 -8.72 -1.93
N ASP A 171 0.01 -9.35 -1.42
CA ASP A 171 0.01 -10.00 -0.10
C ASP A 171 0.48 -9.08 1.01
N VAL A 172 1.32 -8.11 0.65
CA VAL A 172 1.98 -7.20 1.59
C VAL A 172 1.73 -5.77 1.13
N ILE A 173 1.15 -4.95 1.98
CA ILE A 173 0.97 -3.52 1.73
C ILE A 173 1.95 -2.73 2.60
N LEU A 174 2.69 -1.83 1.95
CA LEU A 174 3.71 -0.98 2.54
C LEU A 174 3.24 0.47 2.51
N CYS A 175 2.99 1.08 3.67
CA CYS A 175 2.55 2.47 3.76
C CYS A 175 3.12 3.17 4.99
N THR A 176 2.97 4.49 5.10
CA THR A 176 3.21 5.16 6.38
C THR A 176 2.06 4.87 7.34
N CYS A 177 2.28 5.05 8.64
CA CYS A 177 1.22 4.94 9.65
C CYS A 177 0.01 5.83 9.31
N SER A 178 0.26 7.07 8.89
CA SER A 178 -0.77 8.01 8.43
C SER A 178 -1.52 7.55 7.17
N ALA A 179 -0.83 6.94 6.21
CA ALA A 179 -1.45 6.45 4.97
C ALA A 179 -2.28 5.18 5.17
N ALA A 180 -2.13 4.48 6.31
CA ALA A 180 -2.91 3.29 6.62
C ALA A 180 -4.41 3.56 6.75
N ALA A 181 -4.82 4.80 7.05
CA ALA A 181 -6.22 5.22 7.11
C ALA A 181 -6.85 5.54 5.74
N ALA A 182 -6.15 5.28 4.63
CA ALA A 182 -6.73 5.53 3.32
C ALA A 182 -7.94 4.61 3.07
N ASN A 183 -9.07 5.19 2.63
CA ASN A 183 -10.31 4.45 2.35
C ASN A 183 -10.11 3.24 1.40
N SER A 184 -9.13 3.31 0.49
CA SER A 184 -8.80 2.20 -0.40
C SER A 184 -8.25 0.97 0.33
N LEU A 185 -7.67 1.14 1.51
CA LEU A 185 -7.08 0.07 2.33
C LEU A 185 -8.11 -0.57 3.28
N GLU A 186 -9.20 0.11 3.64
CA GLU A 186 -10.20 -0.39 4.59
C GLU A 186 -10.85 -1.71 4.14
N GLN A 187 -10.95 -1.93 2.84
CA GLN A 187 -11.56 -3.13 2.26
C GLN A 187 -10.65 -4.37 2.34
N LEU A 188 -9.39 -4.21 2.74
CA LEU A 188 -8.43 -5.31 2.82
C LEU A 188 -8.63 -6.13 4.08
N ASN A 189 -8.55 -7.46 3.93
CA ASN A 189 -8.55 -8.40 5.04
C ASN A 189 -7.17 -8.46 5.72
N VAL A 190 -6.77 -7.35 6.36
CA VAL A 190 -5.49 -7.24 7.07
C VAL A 190 -5.53 -8.08 8.35
N LYS A 191 -4.72 -9.14 8.39
CA LYS A 191 -4.63 -10.06 9.54
C LYS A 191 -3.37 -9.87 10.37
N GLN A 192 -2.33 -9.30 9.78
CA GLN A 192 -1.09 -9.01 10.48
C GLN A 192 -0.65 -7.58 10.20
N ILE A 193 -0.24 -6.88 11.26
CA ILE A 193 0.27 -5.51 11.20
C ILE A 193 1.68 -5.50 11.78
N ILE A 194 2.61 -4.88 11.08
CA ILE A 194 3.96 -4.60 11.56
C ILE A 194 4.14 -3.08 11.52
N ILE A 195 4.55 -2.48 12.62
CA ILE A 195 4.90 -1.06 12.70
C ILE A 195 6.38 -0.96 13.01
N ASP A 196 7.17 -0.55 12.02
CA ASP A 196 8.60 -0.33 12.16
C ASP A 196 8.91 1.09 12.63
N GLU A 197 10.04 1.24 13.32
CA GLU A 197 10.46 2.49 13.96
C GLU A 197 9.33 3.14 14.79
N CYS A 198 8.53 2.33 15.51
CA CYS A 198 7.37 2.82 16.25
C CYS A 198 7.75 3.80 17.37
N SER A 199 8.99 3.72 17.87
CA SER A 199 9.59 4.66 18.83
C SER A 199 9.80 6.07 18.26
N MET A 200 9.76 6.23 16.93
CA MET A 200 9.91 7.53 16.25
C MET A 200 8.56 8.15 15.86
N SER A 201 7.45 7.42 16.02
CA SER A 201 6.09 7.93 15.82
C SER A 201 5.46 8.38 17.14
N SER A 202 4.54 9.33 17.06
CA SER A 202 3.66 9.64 18.19
C SER A 202 2.70 8.46 18.46
N GLU A 203 2.29 8.27 19.72
CA GLU A 203 1.30 7.25 20.07
C GLU A 203 0.05 7.29 19.17
N PRO A 204 -0.64 8.44 18.96
CA PRO A 204 -1.81 8.49 18.08
C PRO A 204 -1.50 8.08 16.65
N GLU A 205 -0.30 8.36 16.14
CA GLU A 205 0.10 7.93 14.80
C GLU A 205 0.27 6.41 14.71
N THR A 206 0.88 5.77 15.71
CA THR A 206 1.02 4.30 15.75
C THR A 206 -0.32 3.58 15.90
N LEU A 207 -1.34 4.25 16.46
CA LEU A 207 -2.69 3.70 16.61
C LEU A 207 -3.50 3.71 15.30
N ILE A 208 -3.15 4.56 14.32
CA ILE A 208 -3.89 4.68 13.04
C ILE A 208 -4.08 3.33 12.35
N PRO A 209 -3.02 2.54 12.03
CA PRO A 209 -3.20 1.24 11.39
C PRO A 209 -4.00 0.25 12.25
N LEU A 210 -3.86 0.31 13.58
CA LEU A 210 -4.55 -0.60 14.50
C LEU A 210 -6.07 -0.34 14.54
N VAL A 211 -6.47 0.94 14.53
CA VAL A 211 -7.88 1.35 14.55
C VAL A 211 -8.54 1.16 13.17
N SER A 212 -7.78 1.40 12.10
CA SER A 212 -8.25 1.24 10.71
C SER A 212 -8.45 -0.23 10.35
N HIS A 213 -7.64 -1.13 10.92
CA HIS A 213 -7.68 -2.56 10.63
C HIS A 213 -7.98 -3.41 11.88
N ARG A 214 -9.22 -3.29 12.37
CA ARG A 214 -9.69 -3.90 13.63
C ARG A 214 -9.66 -5.43 13.65
N HIS A 215 -9.60 -6.07 12.48
CA HIS A 215 -9.58 -7.53 12.34
C HIS A 215 -8.18 -8.13 12.35
N ALA A 216 -7.16 -7.32 12.64
CA ALA A 216 -5.78 -7.77 12.78
C ALA A 216 -5.64 -8.71 14.00
N GLU A 217 -5.09 -9.89 13.76
CA GLU A 217 -4.89 -10.94 14.77
C GLU A 217 -3.49 -10.87 15.38
N LYS A 218 -2.51 -10.42 14.58
CA LYS A 218 -1.11 -10.32 15.00
C LYS A 218 -0.61 -8.91 14.78
N VAL A 219 -0.01 -8.33 15.81
CA VAL A 219 0.59 -6.99 15.77
C VAL A 219 2.01 -7.08 16.29
N VAL A 220 2.97 -6.60 15.50
CA VAL A 220 4.38 -6.50 15.87
C VAL A 220 4.81 -5.04 15.80
N LEU A 221 5.40 -4.56 16.89
CA LEU A 221 5.97 -3.22 16.99
C LEU A 221 7.50 -3.36 17.05
N LEU A 222 8.23 -2.66 16.19
CA LEU A 222 9.70 -2.63 16.18
C LEU A 222 10.17 -1.24 16.60
N GLY A 223 11.00 -1.16 17.64
CA GLY A 223 11.37 0.11 18.31
C GLY A 223 12.81 0.20 18.76
#